data_AF-A0A4R5GEV6-F1
#
_entry.id   AF-A0A4R5GEV6-F1
#
_cell.length_a   1.000
_cell.length_b   1.000
_cell.length_c   1.000
_cell.angle_alpha   90.00
_cell.angle_beta   90.00
_cell.angle_gamma   90.00
#
_symmetry.space_group_name_H-M   'P 1'
#
loop_
_entity.id
_entity.type
_entity.pdbx_description
1 polymer ?
#
loop_
_entity_poly.entity_id
_entity_poly.type
_entity_poly.pdbx_seq_one_letter_code
_entity_poly.pdbx_strand_id
1 'polypeptide(L)'
;MSDFDTLQAVIRRHAGERQAEQRACEAFLNALYHALRTASGPGLPLNNVSLELIPDPDVRLRPPPLGAWHAAWLRLGLCEVLVRVRRAEGAFVGEYGQGGSFCLSSVQEDDLILLARRLLRDVAATYGGEHSVLRPETPPN
;
A
#
# COMPACT_ATOMS: atom_id res chain seq x y z
N MET A 1 38.76 -8.59 10.68
CA MET A 1 37.60 -8.78 9.78
C MET A 1 37.41 -7.51 8.99
N SER A 2 37.11 -7.59 7.70
CA SER A 2 36.84 -6.40 6.89
C SER A 2 35.40 -5.89 7.10
N ASP A 3 35.17 -4.61 6.79
CA ASP A 3 33.82 -4.03 6.80
C ASP A 3 32.89 -4.74 5.81
N PHE A 4 33.45 -5.26 4.71
CA PHE A 4 32.72 -6.07 3.75
C PHE A 4 32.22 -7.39 4.34
N ASP A 5 33.07 -8.12 5.07
CA ASP A 5 32.67 -9.37 5.73
C ASP A 5 31.59 -9.12 6.79
N THR A 6 31.71 -7.99 7.50
CA THR A 6 30.73 -7.56 8.50
C THR A 6 29.38 -7.28 7.85
N LEU A 7 29.36 -6.55 6.73
CA LEU A 7 28.15 -6.30 5.95
C LEU A 7 27.51 -7.62 5.47
N GLN A 8 28.29 -8.53 4.91
CA GLN A 8 27.80 -9.83 4.44
C GLN A 8 27.20 -10.66 5.59
N ALA A 9 27.85 -10.67 6.76
CA ALA A 9 27.36 -11.37 7.93
C ALA A 9 26.04 -10.79 8.45
N VAL A 10 25.92 -9.46 8.54
CA VAL A 10 24.69 -8.77 8.95
C VAL A 10 23.55 -9.05 7.96
N ILE A 11 23.82 -8.96 6.65
CA ILE A 11 22.82 -9.28 5.63
C ILE A 11 22.34 -10.72 5.81
N ARG A 12 23.22 -11.70 5.98
CA ARG A 12 22.80 -13.10 6.13
C ARG A 12 22.02 -13.35 7.42
N ARG A 13 22.43 -12.72 8.53
CA ARG A 13 21.78 -12.86 9.84
C ARG A 13 20.29 -12.50 9.79
N HIS A 14 19.93 -11.44 9.07
CA HIS A 14 18.54 -10.95 8.99
C HIS A 14 17.76 -11.47 7.77
N ALA A 15 18.28 -12.47 7.04
CA ALA A 15 17.63 -12.96 5.83
C ALA A 15 16.23 -13.53 6.10
N GLY A 16 16.07 -14.30 7.19
CA GLY A 16 14.78 -14.89 7.57
C GLY A 16 13.73 -13.85 7.96
N GLU A 17 14.11 -12.85 8.77
CA GLU A 17 13.23 -11.76 9.19
C GLU A 17 12.72 -10.96 7.99
N ARG A 18 13.61 -10.62 7.05
CA ARG A 18 13.23 -9.93 5.81
C ARG A 18 12.26 -10.75 4.98
N GLN A 19 12.48 -12.05 4.86
CA GLN A 19 11.58 -12.92 4.12
C GLN A 19 10.20 -13.02 4.79
N ALA A 20 10.15 -13.08 6.12
CA ALA A 20 8.90 -13.09 6.87
C ALA A 20 8.13 -11.78 6.71
N GLU A 21 8.81 -10.64 6.79
CA GLU A 21 8.23 -9.31 6.58
C GLU A 21 7.67 -9.15 5.15
N GLN A 22 8.45 -9.55 4.15
CA GLN A 22 8.02 -9.54 2.76
C GLN A 22 6.73 -10.35 2.56
N ARG A 23 6.71 -11.60 3.05
CA ARG A 23 5.51 -12.45 2.96
C ARG A 23 4.32 -11.84 3.68
N ALA A 24 4.52 -11.21 4.83
CA ALA A 24 3.44 -10.55 5.56
C ALA A 24 2.87 -9.36 4.80
N CYS A 25 3.72 -8.55 4.17
CA CYS A 25 3.29 -7.40 3.37
C CYS A 25 2.60 -7.85 2.07
N GLU A 26 3.13 -8.86 1.39
CA GLU A 26 2.49 -9.46 0.21
C GLU A 26 1.13 -10.08 0.55
N ALA A 27 1.02 -10.77 1.69
CA ALA A 27 -0.25 -11.32 2.17
C ALA A 27 -1.28 -10.21 2.45
N PHE A 28 -0.84 -9.10 3.04
CA PHE A 28 -1.69 -7.92 3.24
C PHE A 28 -2.20 -7.35 1.91
N LEU A 29 -1.32 -7.17 0.92
CA LEU A 29 -1.69 -6.65 -0.40
C LEU A 29 -2.68 -7.57 -1.13
N ASN A 30 -2.49 -8.89 -1.02
CA ASN A 30 -3.45 -9.88 -1.51
C ASN A 30 -4.80 -9.80 -0.79
N ALA A 31 -4.80 -9.64 0.53
CA ALA A 31 -6.03 -9.52 1.30
C ALA A 31 -6.80 -8.24 0.96
N LEU A 32 -6.09 -7.11 0.78
CA LEU A 32 -6.67 -5.85 0.29
C LEU A 32 -7.27 -6.01 -1.12
N TYR A 33 -6.57 -6.70 -2.02
CA TYR A 33 -7.09 -7.03 -3.34
C TYR A 33 -8.43 -7.80 -3.26
N HIS A 34 -8.52 -8.81 -2.40
CA HIS A 34 -9.76 -9.55 -2.20
C HIS A 34 -10.87 -8.69 -1.61
N ALA A 35 -10.57 -7.83 -0.64
CA ALA A 35 -11.53 -6.88 -0.08
C ALA A 35 -12.04 -5.87 -1.12
N LEU A 36 -11.17 -5.40 -2.02
CA LEU A 36 -11.58 -4.52 -3.13
C LEU A 36 -12.54 -5.22 -4.10
N ARG A 37 -12.32 -6.51 -4.39
CA ARG A 37 -13.24 -7.28 -5.23
C ARG A 37 -14.63 -7.39 -4.63
N THR A 38 -14.78 -7.36 -3.31
CA THR A 38 -16.06 -7.50 -2.61
C THR A 38 -16.64 -6.18 -2.10
N ALA A 39 -15.90 -5.06 -2.25
CA ALA A 39 -16.25 -3.77 -1.65
C ALA A 39 -17.60 -3.18 -2.12
N SER A 40 -18.05 -3.51 -3.35
CA SER A 40 -19.34 -3.09 -3.92
C SER A 40 -20.56 -3.83 -3.35
N GLY A 41 -20.35 -4.79 -2.45
CA GLY A 41 -21.41 -5.53 -1.77
C GLY A 41 -21.60 -6.98 -2.28
N PRO A 42 -22.41 -7.78 -1.56
CA PRO A 42 -22.63 -9.19 -1.89
C PRO A 42 -23.21 -9.35 -3.30
N GLY A 43 -22.56 -10.15 -4.15
CA GLY A 43 -23.05 -10.47 -5.50
C GLY A 43 -22.69 -9.44 -6.60
N LEU A 44 -21.95 -8.38 -6.28
CA LEU A 44 -21.47 -7.38 -7.27
C LEU A 44 -19.93 -7.31 -7.29
N PRO A 45 -19.21 -8.41 -7.59
CA PRO A 45 -17.77 -8.36 -7.59
C PRO A 45 -17.26 -7.39 -8.67
N LEU A 46 -16.28 -6.56 -8.31
CA LEU A 46 -15.55 -5.78 -9.31
C LEU A 46 -14.71 -6.78 -10.14
N ASN A 47 -15.23 -7.17 -11.30
CA ASN A 47 -14.60 -8.18 -12.16
C ASN A 47 -13.25 -7.71 -12.74
N ASN A 48 -13.03 -6.39 -12.80
CA ASN A 48 -11.85 -5.79 -13.42
C ASN A 48 -10.81 -5.32 -12.39
N VAL A 49 -10.72 -6.01 -11.25
CA VAL A 49 -9.64 -5.78 -10.27
C VAL A 49 -8.52 -6.77 -10.51
N SER A 50 -7.28 -6.27 -10.62
CA SER A 50 -6.06 -7.08 -10.64
C SER A 50 -5.01 -6.53 -9.68
N LEU A 51 -4.10 -7.40 -9.25
CA LEU A 51 -2.97 -7.08 -8.38
C LEU A 51 -1.68 -7.43 -9.12
N GLU A 52 -0.75 -6.48 -9.17
CA GLU A 52 0.62 -6.70 -9.64
C GLU A 52 1.60 -6.27 -8.57
N LEU A 53 2.31 -7.24 -7.97
CA LEU A 53 3.38 -6.97 -7.01
C LEU A 53 4.60 -6.43 -7.75
N ILE A 54 5.15 -5.31 -7.29
CA ILE A 54 6.32 -4.66 -7.88
C ILE A 54 7.37 -4.34 -6.81
N PRO A 55 8.65 -4.19 -7.17
CA PRO A 55 9.61 -3.53 -6.29
C PRO A 55 9.14 -2.11 -5.96
N ASP A 56 9.27 -1.71 -4.70
CA ASP A 56 8.96 -0.34 -4.31
C ASP A 56 9.86 0.65 -5.08
N PRO A 57 9.28 1.71 -5.70
CA PRO A 57 10.02 2.63 -6.55
C PRO A 57 10.99 3.53 -5.80
N ASP A 58 10.90 3.64 -4.47
CA ASP A 58 11.81 4.45 -3.65
C ASP A 58 12.88 3.62 -2.95
N VAL A 59 12.74 2.29 -2.87
CA VAL A 59 13.76 1.41 -2.30
C VAL A 59 15.00 1.37 -3.21
N ARG A 60 16.17 1.71 -2.65
CA ARG A 60 17.46 1.79 -3.37
C ARG A 60 18.45 0.67 -3.03
N LEU A 61 18.18 -0.13 -1.99
CA LEU A 61 19.04 -1.21 -1.53
C LEU A 61 18.47 -2.56 -1.91
N ARG A 62 19.35 -3.49 -2.32
CA ARG A 62 19.00 -4.89 -2.60
C ARG A 62 19.99 -5.81 -1.88
N PRO A 63 19.54 -6.70 -0.98
CA PRO A 63 18.15 -6.87 -0.54
C PRO A 63 17.60 -5.64 0.22
N PRO A 64 16.28 -5.43 0.25
CA PRO A 64 15.68 -4.35 1.05
C PRO A 64 16.06 -4.48 2.53
N PRO A 65 16.25 -3.38 3.27
CA PRO A 65 16.40 -3.44 4.72
C PRO A 65 15.09 -3.90 5.40
N LEU A 66 15.15 -4.26 6.68
CA LEU A 66 13.94 -4.49 7.49
C LEU A 66 13.14 -3.19 7.63
N GLY A 67 11.82 -3.30 7.68
CA GLY A 67 10.89 -2.18 7.69
C GLY A 67 10.77 -1.46 6.34
N ALA A 68 11.29 -2.06 5.25
CA ALA A 68 11.20 -1.48 3.92
C ALA A 68 9.76 -1.49 3.40
N TRP A 69 9.50 -0.60 2.45
CA TRP A 69 8.23 -0.55 1.76
C TRP A 69 8.09 -1.67 0.73
N HIS A 70 6.89 -2.23 0.65
CA HIS A 70 6.46 -3.22 -0.33
C HIS A 70 5.32 -2.63 -1.14
N ALA A 71 5.36 -2.79 -2.46
CA ALA A 71 4.46 -2.08 -3.36
C ALA A 71 3.70 -3.02 -4.30
N ALA A 72 2.50 -2.58 -4.70
CA ALA A 72 1.74 -3.21 -5.75
C ALA A 72 0.90 -2.19 -6.52
N TRP A 73 0.71 -2.46 -7.81
CA TRP A 73 -0.36 -1.83 -8.58
C TRP A 73 -1.67 -2.60 -8.37
N LEU A 74 -2.70 -1.88 -7.94
CA LEU A 74 -4.08 -2.34 -7.94
C LEU A 74 -4.80 -1.70 -9.11
N ARG A 75 -5.20 -2.51 -10.08
CA ARG A 75 -6.05 -2.05 -11.18
C ARG A 75 -7.50 -2.07 -10.73
N LEU A 76 -8.21 -0.98 -10.97
CA LEU A 76 -9.61 -0.75 -10.58
C LEU A 76 -10.41 -0.35 -11.82
N GLY A 77 -10.50 -1.26 -12.80
CA GLY A 77 -11.11 -0.98 -14.10
C GLY A 77 -10.20 -0.15 -15.02
N LEU A 78 -10.47 1.16 -15.12
CA LEU A 78 -9.72 2.11 -15.96
C LEU A 78 -8.63 2.88 -15.21
N CYS A 79 -8.59 2.75 -13.88
CA CYS A 79 -7.61 3.39 -13.02
C CYS A 79 -6.65 2.33 -12.47
N GLU A 80 -5.38 2.69 -12.29
CA GLU A 80 -4.41 1.91 -11.54
C GLU A 80 -3.93 2.76 -10.36
N VAL A 81 -3.92 2.17 -9.17
CA VAL A 81 -3.46 2.81 -7.95
C VAL A 81 -2.26 2.05 -7.40
N LEU A 82 -1.17 2.78 -7.17
CA LEU A 82 -0.03 2.26 -6.46
C LEU A 82 -0.38 2.22 -4.98
N VAL A 83 -0.23 1.06 -4.36
CA VAL A 83 -0.32 0.88 -2.92
C VAL A 83 1.02 0.43 -2.40
N ARG A 84 1.45 1.07 -1.32
CA ARG A 84 2.68 0.76 -0.60
C ARG A 84 2.33 0.39 0.83
N VAL A 85 2.96 -0.62 1.38
CA VAL A 85 2.76 -1.06 2.75
C VAL A 85 4.09 -1.45 3.39
N ARG A 86 4.21 -1.24 4.69
CA ARG A 86 5.29 -1.78 5.52
C ARG A 86 4.75 -2.18 6.89
N ARG A 87 5.55 -2.94 7.63
CA ARG A 87 5.31 -3.21 9.05
C ARG A 87 5.98 -2.12 9.89
N ALA A 88 5.24 -1.55 10.83
CA ALA A 88 5.76 -0.62 11.83
C ALA A 88 5.04 -0.86 13.17
N GLU A 89 5.79 -1.10 14.25
CA GLU A 89 5.26 -1.26 15.61
C GLU A 89 4.12 -2.30 15.73
N GLY A 90 4.19 -3.38 14.95
CA GLY A 90 3.17 -4.44 14.95
C GLY A 90 1.95 -4.14 14.08
N ALA A 91 1.83 -2.93 13.53
CA ALA A 91 0.78 -2.53 12.60
C ALA A 91 1.26 -2.58 11.13
N PHE A 92 0.30 -2.62 10.21
CA PHE A 92 0.51 -2.34 8.80
C PHE A 92 0.26 -0.86 8.54
N VAL A 93 1.29 -0.16 8.08
CA VAL A 93 1.20 1.25 7.69
C VAL A 93 1.38 1.31 6.19
N GLY A 94 0.53 2.10 5.53
CA GLY A 94 0.58 2.18 4.08
C GLY A 94 0.10 3.48 3.47
N GLU A 95 0.39 3.60 2.19
CA GLU A 95 0.05 4.74 1.34
C GLU A 95 -0.58 4.24 0.05
N TYR A 96 -1.49 5.03 -0.52
CA TYR A 96 -2.08 4.73 -1.83
C TYR A 96 -2.41 6.01 -2.62
N GLY A 97 -2.26 5.93 -3.94
CA GLY A 97 -2.57 7.04 -4.83
C GLY A 97 -1.75 8.30 -4.54
N GLN A 98 -2.36 9.49 -4.62
CA GLN A 98 -1.68 10.79 -4.48
C GLN A 98 -1.61 11.35 -3.05
N GLY A 99 -2.00 10.59 -2.03
CA GLY A 99 -2.02 11.10 -0.65
C GLY A 99 -2.89 10.30 0.32
N GLY A 100 -3.46 9.18 -0.12
CA GLY A 100 -4.15 8.27 0.77
C GLY A 100 -3.15 7.58 1.69
N SER A 101 -3.51 7.42 2.96
CA SER A 101 -2.68 6.72 3.94
C SER A 101 -3.56 5.89 4.87
N PHE A 102 -3.01 4.78 5.38
CA PHE A 102 -3.68 3.93 6.36
C PHE A 102 -2.71 3.43 7.43
N CYS A 103 -3.27 3.10 8.58
CA CYS A 103 -2.61 2.37 9.65
C CYS A 103 -3.61 1.34 10.19
N LEU A 104 -3.25 0.06 10.14
CA LEU A 104 -4.08 -1.05 10.56
C LEU A 104 -3.31 -1.93 11.54
N SER A 105 -3.74 -1.91 12.81
CA SER A 105 -3.21 -2.77 13.88
C SER A 105 -3.73 -4.22 13.79
N SER A 106 -4.77 -4.43 12.99
CA SER A 106 -5.48 -5.68 12.76
C SER A 106 -5.82 -5.82 11.28
N VAL A 107 -5.82 -7.05 10.76
CA VAL A 107 -6.13 -7.38 9.37
C VAL A 107 -7.31 -8.35 9.32
N GLN A 108 -8.38 -8.01 10.06
CA GLN A 108 -9.65 -8.72 9.92
C GLN A 108 -10.34 -8.31 8.62
N GLU A 109 -11.28 -9.14 8.17
CA GLU A 109 -12.03 -8.92 6.93
C GLU A 109 -12.74 -7.56 6.92
N ASP A 110 -13.41 -7.21 8.02
CA ASP A 110 -14.13 -5.93 8.13
C ASP A 110 -13.19 -4.72 8.04
N ASP A 111 -12.02 -4.77 8.68
CA ASP A 111 -11.01 -3.71 8.63
C ASP A 111 -10.53 -3.47 7.19
N LEU A 112 -10.29 -4.57 6.46
CA LEU A 112 -9.88 -4.54 5.06
C LEU A 112 -11.00 -4.04 4.14
N ILE A 113 -12.25 -4.43 4.38
CA ILE A 113 -13.40 -3.94 3.60
C ILE A 113 -13.59 -2.44 3.81
N LEU A 114 -13.45 -1.95 5.05
CA LEU A 114 -13.51 -0.53 5.35
C LEU A 114 -12.38 0.25 4.65
N LEU A 115 -11.16 -0.28 4.68
CA LEU A 115 -10.03 0.30 3.94
C LEU A 115 -10.28 0.31 2.43
N ALA A 116 -10.74 -0.80 1.86
CA ALA A 116 -11.04 -0.93 0.44
C ALA A 116 -12.09 0.09 -0.02
N ARG A 117 -13.18 0.25 0.74
CA ARG A 117 -14.22 1.26 0.46
C ARG A 117 -13.69 2.67 0.58
N ARG A 118 -12.86 2.96 1.58
CA ARG A 118 -12.20 4.27 1.71
C ARG A 118 -11.31 4.56 0.50
N LEU A 119 -10.44 3.62 0.14
CA LEU A 119 -9.57 3.74 -1.03
C LEU A 119 -10.37 4.04 -2.30
N LEU A 120 -11.44 3.30 -2.56
CA LEU A 120 -12.30 3.54 -3.73
C LEU A 120 -12.93 4.94 -3.72
N ARG A 121 -13.40 5.41 -2.57
CA ARG A 121 -13.95 6.77 -2.44
C ARG A 121 -12.89 7.84 -2.68
N ASP A 122 -11.71 7.71 -2.08
CA ASP A 122 -10.61 8.68 -2.22
C ASP A 122 -10.13 8.77 -3.68
N VAL A 123 -10.02 7.61 -4.35
CA VAL A 123 -9.68 7.55 -5.78
C VAL A 123 -10.76 8.18 -6.63
N ALA A 124 -12.04 7.88 -6.38
CA ALA A 124 -13.15 8.49 -7.10
C ALA A 124 -13.18 10.02 -6.94
N ALA A 125 -12.97 10.53 -5.72
CA ALA A 125 -12.91 11.96 -5.43
C ALA A 125 -11.77 12.67 -6.19
N THR A 126 -10.62 12.00 -6.33
CA THR A 126 -9.47 12.52 -7.09
C THR A 126 -9.82 12.76 -8.56
N TYR A 127 -10.56 11.85 -9.20
CA TYR A 127 -11.02 12.02 -10.59
C TYR A 127 -12.27 12.89 -10.72
N GLY A 128 -13.12 12.94 -9.70
CA GLY A 128 -14.33 13.77 -9.64
C GLY A 128 -14.05 15.26 -9.50
N GLY A 129 -12.80 15.66 -9.28
CA GLY A 129 -12.41 17.07 -9.14
C GLY A 129 -12.84 17.71 -7.81
N GLU A 130 -13.16 16.90 -6.79
CA GLU A 130 -13.53 17.39 -5.46
C GLU A 130 -12.33 17.98 -4.68
N HIS A 131 -11.15 18.00 -5.29
CA HIS A 131 -10.01 18.85 -4.89
C HIS A 131 -10.06 20.27 -5.47
N SER A 132 -11.23 20.75 -5.89
CA SER A 132 -11.44 22.15 -6.30
C SER A 132 -12.04 22.96 -5.16
N VAL A 133 -11.18 23.75 -4.49
CA VAL A 133 -11.33 25.18 -4.14
C VAL A 133 -10.64 25.49 -2.80
N LEU A 134 -9.34 25.78 -2.87
CA LEU A 134 -8.77 26.92 -2.15
C LEU A 134 -8.39 27.94 -3.22
N ARG A 135 -9.38 28.70 -3.70
CA ARG A 135 -9.11 29.96 -4.39
C ARG A 135 -8.63 30.93 -3.30
N PRO A 136 -7.43 31.51 -3.38
CA PRO A 136 -7.12 32.67 -2.57
C PRO A 136 -8.05 33.79 -3.03
N GLU A 137 -8.92 34.26 -2.15
CA GLU A 137 -9.73 35.45 -2.38
C GLU A 137 -8.79 36.63 -2.66
N THR A 138 -8.86 37.18 -3.87
CA THR A 138 -8.27 38.48 -4.16
C THR A 138 -9.05 39.53 -3.37
N PRO A 139 -8.41 40.39 -2.57
CA PRO A 139 -9.14 41.41 -1.82
C PRO A 139 -9.68 42.48 -2.78
N PRO A 140 -10.89 43.02 -2.55
CA PRO A 140 -11.39 44.16 -3.31
C PRO A 140 -10.68 45.44 -2.88
N ASN A 141 -10.33 46.27 -3.87
CA ASN A 141 -10.04 47.71 -3.70
C ASN A 141 -11.35 48.49 -3.64
#